data_AF-A0A2P4PBQ0-F1
#
_entry.id   AF-A0A2P4PBQ0-F1
#
_cell.length_a   1.000
_cell.length_b   1.000
_cell.length_c   1.000
_cell.angle_alpha   90.00
_cell.angle_beta   90.00
_cell.angle_gamma   90.00
#
_symmetry.space_group_name_H-M   'P 1'
#
loop_
_entity.id
_entity.type
_entity.pdbx_description
1 polymer ?
#
loop_
_entity_poly.entity_id
_entity_poly.type
_entity_poly.pdbx_seq_one_letter_code
_entity_poly.pdbx_strand_id
1 'polypeptide(L)'
;MPSTPSQCRRAIFKKLVKLRQANRNTDYSIYRHCKLFLQTLAQEANNGAETDNTNVVEEKHALEKVLHDFQGNARKENYFLF
;
A
#
# COMPACT_ATOMS: atom_id res chain seq x y z
N MET A 1 -8.16 -1.80 -30.24
CA MET A 1 -6.80 -2.05 -29.70
C MET A 1 -6.94 -2.57 -28.28
N PRO A 2 -6.30 -3.69 -27.90
CA PRO A 2 -6.35 -4.18 -26.53
C PRO A 2 -5.54 -3.24 -25.61
N SER A 3 -6.08 -2.95 -24.44
CA SER A 3 -5.42 -2.13 -23.42
C SER A 3 -4.17 -2.82 -22.89
N THR A 4 -3.08 -2.07 -22.74
CA THR A 4 -1.84 -2.61 -22.19
C THR A 4 -2.02 -3.00 -20.72
N PRO A 5 -1.23 -3.96 -20.18
CA PRO A 5 -1.34 -4.39 -18.78
C PRO A 5 -1.19 -3.26 -17.74
N SER A 6 -0.55 -2.15 -18.10
CA SER A 6 -0.46 -0.96 -17.24
C SER A 6 -1.76 -0.16 -17.21
N GLN A 7 -2.47 -0.05 -18.34
CA GLN A 7 -3.76 0.64 -18.45
C GLN A 7 -4.87 -0.11 -17.72
N CYS A 8 -4.91 -1.45 -17.81
CA CYS A 8 -5.88 -2.27 -17.07
C CYS A 8 -5.75 -2.10 -15.56
N ARG A 9 -4.51 -2.16 -15.03
CA ARG A 9 -4.24 -1.97 -13.59
C ARG A 9 -4.67 -0.58 -13.11
N ARG A 10 -4.42 0.46 -13.91
CA ARG A 10 -4.82 1.83 -13.62
C ARG A 10 -6.34 2.01 -13.58
N ALA A 11 -7.09 1.34 -14.46
CA ALA A 11 -8.55 1.36 -14.47
C ALA A 11 -9.18 0.67 -13.24
N ILE A 12 -8.65 -0.49 -12.84
CA ILE A 12 -9.06 -1.22 -11.62
C ILE A 12 -8.81 -0.34 -10.39
N PHE A 13 -7.65 0.29 -10.33
CA PHE A 13 -7.26 1.14 -9.22
C PHE A 13 -8.16 2.38 -9.06
N LYS A 14 -8.51 3.04 -10.18
CA LYS A 14 -9.50 4.13 -10.17
C LYS A 14 -10.87 3.70 -9.64
N LYS A 15 -11.30 2.47 -9.93
CA LYS A 15 -12.55 1.89 -9.42
C LYS A 15 -12.48 1.63 -7.91
N LEU A 16 -11.38 1.03 -7.43
CA LEU A 16 -11.20 0.69 -6.00
C LEU A 16 -11.22 1.94 -5.11
N VAL A 17 -10.56 3.02 -5.53
CA VAL A 17 -10.48 4.25 -4.73
C VAL A 17 -11.70 5.17 -4.96
N LYS A 18 -12.70 4.76 -5.77
CA LYS A 18 -13.87 5.57 -6.17
C LYS A 18 -13.48 7.01 -6.55
N LEU A 19 -12.32 7.18 -7.21
CA LEU A 19 -11.77 8.49 -7.56
C LEU A 19 -12.62 9.13 -8.67
N ARG A 20 -13.73 9.75 -8.29
CA ARG A 20 -14.60 10.46 -9.24
C ARG A 20 -13.92 11.69 -9.82
N GLN A 21 -12.95 12.30 -9.12
CA GLN A 21 -12.23 13.50 -9.55
C GLN A 21 -10.81 13.59 -8.94
N ALA A 22 -9.99 12.53 -9.02
CA ALA A 22 -8.57 12.68 -8.69
C ALA A 22 -7.91 13.62 -9.71
N ASN A 23 -7.15 14.58 -9.21
CA ASN A 23 -6.26 15.40 -10.03
C ASN A 23 -5.35 14.49 -10.89
N ARG A 24 -4.95 14.94 -12.08
CA ARG A 24 -4.02 14.16 -12.92
C ARG A 24 -2.78 13.86 -12.05
N ASN A 25 -2.47 12.59 -11.85
CA ASN A 25 -1.35 12.03 -11.07
C ASN A 25 -1.63 11.59 -9.63
N THR A 26 -2.82 11.84 -9.05
CA THR A 26 -3.15 11.29 -7.71
C THR A 26 -3.14 9.75 -7.71
N ASP A 27 -3.51 9.15 -8.84
CA ASP A 27 -3.44 7.70 -9.05
C ASP A 27 -2.01 7.15 -8.96
N TYR A 28 -1.01 7.90 -9.42
CA TYR A 28 0.40 7.53 -9.26
C TYR A 28 0.85 7.60 -7.80
N SER A 29 0.47 8.67 -7.08
CA SER A 29 0.83 8.83 -5.66
C SER A 29 0.24 7.73 -4.80
N ILE A 30 -1.04 7.40 -4.99
CA ILE A 30 -1.68 6.32 -4.24
C ILE A 30 -1.07 4.97 -4.65
N TYR A 31 -0.78 4.73 -5.94
CA TYR A 31 -0.07 3.51 -6.36
C TYR A 31 1.30 3.38 -5.66
N ARG A 32 2.08 4.46 -5.61
CA ARG A 32 3.37 4.50 -4.90
C ARG A 32 3.19 4.22 -3.41
N HIS A 33 2.15 4.79 -2.80
CA HIS A 33 1.83 4.58 -1.40
C HIS A 33 1.44 3.12 -1.11
N CYS A 34 0.58 2.50 -1.94
CA CYS A 34 0.25 1.08 -1.84
C CYS A 34 1.46 0.18 -2.06
N LYS A 35 2.34 0.53 -3.01
CA LYS A 35 3.57 -0.23 -3.26
C LYS A 35 4.47 -0.21 -2.02
N LEU A 36 4.68 0.97 -1.42
CA LEU A 36 5.49 1.12 -0.22
C LEU A 36 4.88 0.32 0.95
N PHE A 37 3.57 0.42 1.14
CA PHE A 37 2.84 -0.36 2.15
C PHE A 37 3.10 -1.87 2.01
N LEU A 38 2.97 -2.41 0.80
CA LEU A 38 3.19 -3.85 0.55
C LEU A 38 4.65 -4.27 0.78
N GLN A 39 5.62 -3.40 0.43
CA GLN A 39 7.03 -3.67 0.68
C GLN A 39 7.35 -3.69 2.18
N THR A 40 6.85 -2.70 2.93
CA THR A 40 7.00 -2.66 4.39
C THR A 40 6.29 -3.83 5.06
N LEU A 41 5.08 -4.17 4.62
CA LEU A 41 4.34 -5.33 5.11
C LEU A 41 5.12 -6.63 4.92
N ALA A 42 5.66 -6.86 3.73
CA ALA A 42 6.46 -8.06 3.46
C ALA A 42 7.72 -8.12 4.33
N GLN A 43 8.43 -7.00 4.49
CA GLN A 43 9.64 -6.95 5.31
C GLN A 43 9.34 -7.22 6.78
N GLU A 44 8.34 -6.54 7.35
CA GLU A 44 7.95 -6.76 8.75
C GLU A 44 7.42 -8.17 8.99
N ALA A 45 6.68 -8.74 8.03
CA ALA A 45 6.13 -10.08 8.18
C ALA A 45 7.22 -11.16 8.16
N ASN A 46 8.27 -10.95 7.35
CA ASN A 46 9.45 -11.80 7.35
C ASN A 46 10.22 -11.67 8.68
N ASN A 47 10.43 -10.45 9.17
CA ASN A 47 11.11 -10.23 10.46
C ASN A 47 10.33 -10.86 11.62
N GLY A 48 9.00 -10.77 11.61
CA GLY A 48 8.15 -11.41 12.62
C GLY A 48 8.23 -12.93 12.55
N ALA A 49 8.23 -13.51 11.34
CA ALA A 49 8.42 -14.94 11.15
C ALA A 49 9.81 -15.42 11.63
N GLU A 50 10.87 -14.66 11.34
CA GLU A 50 12.23 -14.94 11.84
C GLU A 50 12.28 -14.89 13.37
N THR A 51 11.61 -13.92 13.99
CA THR A 51 11.51 -13.79 15.45
C THR A 51 10.80 -14.99 16.08
N ASP A 52 9.75 -15.48 15.43
CA ASP A 52 8.99 -16.67 15.84
C ASP A 52 9.69 -18.00 15.44
N ASN A 53 10.89 -17.94 14.84
CA ASN A 53 11.64 -19.08 14.30
C ASN A 53 10.82 -19.96 13.34
N THR A 54 9.97 -19.34 12.53
CA THR A 54 9.13 -20.01 11.53
C THR A 54 9.50 -19.55 10.12
N ASN A 55 9.41 -20.48 9.17
CA ASN A 55 9.61 -20.18 7.74
C ASN A 55 8.30 -19.80 7.04
N VAL A 56 7.19 -19.73 7.79
CA VAL A 56 5.86 -19.43 7.26
C VAL A 56 5.42 -18.08 7.79
N VAL A 57 5.05 -17.18 6.88
CA VAL A 57 4.47 -15.88 7.23
C VAL A 57 2.98 -16.05 7.58
N GLU A 58 2.62 -15.64 8.78
CA GLU A 58 1.25 -15.59 9.30
C GLU A 58 0.80 -14.14 9.47
N GLU A 59 -0.52 -13.90 9.52
CA GLU A 59 -1.12 -12.57 9.63
C GLU A 59 -0.61 -11.78 10.85
N LYS A 60 -0.40 -12.48 11.97
CA LYS A 60 0.07 -11.93 13.25
C LYS A 60 1.46 -11.28 13.18
N HIS A 61 2.27 -11.61 12.17
CA HIS A 61 3.68 -11.18 12.13
C HIS A 61 3.87 -9.70 11.76
N ALA A 62 2.88 -9.04 11.15
CA ALA A 62 3.08 -7.65 10.72
C ALA A 62 1.83 -6.79 10.52
N LEU A 63 0.64 -7.40 10.31
CA LEU A 63 -0.50 -6.64 9.78
C LEU A 63 -0.91 -5.49 10.71
N GLU A 64 -1.05 -5.74 12.01
CA GLU A 64 -1.47 -4.72 12.98
C GLU A 64 -0.45 -3.58 13.11
N LYS A 65 0.84 -3.92 13.20
CA LYS A 65 1.94 -2.95 13.32
C LYS A 65 2.02 -2.05 12.09
N VAL A 66 2.02 -2.63 10.89
CA VAL A 66 2.18 -1.88 9.64
C VAL A 66 0.95 -1.02 9.35
N LEU A 67 -0.26 -1.51 9.68
CA LEU A 67 -1.47 -0.68 9.59
C LEU A 67 -1.40 0.52 10.54
N HIS A 68 -0.97 0.31 11.79
CA HIS A 68 -0.83 1.39 12.76
C HIS A 68 0.18 2.46 12.31
N ASP A 69 1.34 2.04 11.78
CA ASP A 69 2.38 2.97 11.34
C ASP A 69 1.96 3.81 10.13
N PHE A 70 1.25 3.20 9.18
CA PHE A 70 0.72 3.92 8.01
C PHE A 70 -0.46 4.83 8.36
N GLN A 71 -1.28 4.49 9.35
CA GLN A 71 -2.34 5.36 9.88
C GLN A 71 -1.79 6.51 10.74
N GLY A 72 -0.73 6.24 11.52
CA GLY A 72 -0.09 7.22 12.41
C GLY A 72 0.78 8.24 11.67
N ASN A 73 1.51 7.84 10.63
CA ASN A 73 2.29 8.77 9.81
C ASN A 73 1.43 9.70 8.95
N ALA A 74 0.22 9.27 8.55
CA ALA A 74 -0.74 10.15 7.88
C ALA A 74 -1.18 11.35 8.75
N ARG A 75 -1.06 11.26 10.09
CA ARG A 75 -1.34 12.39 11.01
C ARG A 75 -0.13 13.28 11.28
N LYS A 76 1.11 12.79 11.07
CA LYS A 76 2.34 13.57 11.27
C LYS A 76 2.78 14.31 10.01
N GLU A 77 2.47 13.79 8.82
CA GLU A 77 2.72 14.47 7.56
C GLU A 77 1.50 15.28 7.10
N ASN A 78 1.27 16.42 7.76
CA ASN A 78 0.39 17.50 7.28
C ASN A 78 0.96 18.22 6.02
N TYR A 79 1.70 17.49 5.16
CA TYR A 79 2.33 18.00 3.93
C TYR A 79 1.84 17.31 2.65
N PHE A 80 0.84 16.44 2.72
CA PHE A 80 0.17 15.87 1.54
C PHE A 80 -1.28 16.36 1.39
N LEU A 81 -1.54 17.63 1.72
CA LEU A 81 -2.74 18.33 1.30
C LEU A 81 -2.43 19.12 0.01
N PHE A 82 -2.77 18.52 -1.12
CA PHE A 82 -3.27 19.26 -2.28
C PHE A 82 -4.79 19.16 -2.28
#